data_AF-A0A2G6JK86-F1
#
_entry.id   AF-A0A2G6JK86-F1
#
_cell.length_a   1.000
_cell.length_b   1.000
_cell.length_c   1.000
_cell.angle_alpha   90.00
_cell.angle_beta   90.00
_cell.angle_gamma   90.00
#
_symmetry.space_group_name_H-M   'P 1'
#
loop_
_entity.id
_entity.type
_entity.pdbx_description
1 polymer ?
#
loop_
_entity_poly.entity_id
_entity_poly.type
_entity_poly.pdbx_seq_one_letter_code
_entity_poly.pdbx_strand_id
1 'polypeptide(L)'
;MSSSTASWTGRCASCASTLALRAVSLRPKGAARMTEIAVGIGAGAASFKAVALGSMLRKAGYDLRCYLTPDALGFVTALSLETVTHGPVICDVRSMEPAGPSHLLTAKSDAFVVLPATADLMAKLAHGFGSDPVCLAALAAGGPRLFAPAMNELMWNNPFVQENCARLEAQGWRRIGPEHGSLAEGCSGLGRMSEPESIFAEIEKALAEG
;
A
#
# COMPACT_ATOMS: atom_id res chain seq x y z
N MET A 1 -49.54 3.96 20.08
CA MET A 1 -48.53 4.61 20.96
C MET A 1 -47.56 3.51 21.36
N SER A 2 -46.57 3.21 20.51
CA SER A 2 -45.18 3.73 20.58
C SER A 2 -44.55 3.42 21.95
N SER A 3 -43.45 2.69 22.08
CA SER A 3 -42.23 2.70 21.27
C SER A 3 -41.33 1.52 21.66
N SER A 4 -40.90 0.71 20.68
CA SER A 4 -39.78 -0.23 20.84
C SER A 4 -38.51 0.47 20.40
N THR A 5 -37.55 0.62 21.31
CA THR A 5 -36.21 1.17 21.06
C THR A 5 -35.34 0.11 20.40
N ALA A 6 -35.05 0.28 19.11
CA ALA A 6 -34.07 -0.51 18.38
C ALA A 6 -32.64 -0.07 18.76
N SER A 7 -31.90 -0.94 19.45
CA SER A 7 -30.45 -0.78 19.65
C SER A 7 -29.70 -1.42 18.48
N TRP A 8 -29.18 -0.57 17.61
CA TRP A 8 -28.29 -0.94 16.51
C TRP A 8 -26.92 -1.33 17.08
N THR A 9 -26.70 -2.63 17.30
CA THR A 9 -25.35 -3.19 17.50
C THR A 9 -25.03 -4.15 16.38
N GLY A 10 -24.93 -3.63 15.16
CA GLY A 10 -24.46 -4.36 13.98
C GLY A 10 -22.95 -4.59 14.05
N ARG A 11 -22.50 -5.51 14.91
CA ARG A 11 -21.19 -6.15 14.75
C ARG A 11 -21.29 -7.06 13.54
N CYS A 12 -20.57 -6.71 12.48
CA CYS A 12 -20.47 -7.49 11.26
C CYS A 12 -19.82 -8.85 11.58
N ALA A 13 -20.63 -9.90 11.69
CA ALA A 13 -20.21 -11.26 12.06
C ALA A 13 -19.62 -12.06 10.88
N SER A 14 -19.35 -11.45 9.72
CA SER A 14 -18.89 -12.15 8.52
C SER A 14 -17.37 -12.28 8.39
N CYS A 15 -16.59 -11.78 9.36
CA CYS A 15 -15.12 -11.80 9.27
C CYS A 15 -14.46 -13.03 9.91
N ALA A 16 -15.24 -13.95 10.50
CA ALA A 16 -14.72 -14.99 11.40
C ALA A 16 -14.61 -16.41 10.81
N SER A 17 -14.92 -16.64 9.53
CA SER A 17 -14.96 -18.01 9.01
C SER A 17 -14.57 -18.08 7.55
N THR A 18 -13.26 -18.19 7.28
CA THR A 18 -12.64 -19.21 6.41
C THR A 18 -11.12 -19.08 6.58
N LEU A 19 -10.62 -19.53 7.74
CA LEU A 19 -9.18 -19.77 7.93
C LEU A 19 -8.85 -21.11 7.25
N ALA A 20 -8.86 -21.12 5.92
CA ALA A 20 -8.14 -22.14 5.19
C ALA A 20 -6.66 -21.81 5.35
N LEU A 21 -5.99 -22.57 6.23
CA LEU A 21 -4.54 -22.64 6.38
C LEU A 21 -3.90 -22.86 5.00
N ARG A 22 -3.62 -21.77 4.28
CA ARG A 22 -2.62 -21.80 3.21
C ARG A 22 -1.28 -21.71 3.91
N ALA A 23 -0.61 -22.86 3.98
CA ALA A 23 0.79 -22.94 4.32
C ALA A 23 1.51 -21.81 3.57
N VAL A 24 2.15 -20.91 4.33
CA VAL A 24 3.18 -20.03 3.79
C VAL A 24 4.11 -20.96 3.02
N SER A 25 4.23 -20.75 1.71
CA SER A 25 5.16 -21.51 0.89
C SER A 25 6.56 -21.23 1.43
N LEU A 26 7.04 -22.12 2.31
CA LEU A 26 8.42 -22.10 2.75
C LEU A 26 9.24 -22.49 1.53
N ARG A 27 9.94 -21.50 0.95
CA ARG A 27 10.77 -21.71 -0.24
C ARG A 27 11.76 -22.86 0.04
N PRO A 28 11.90 -23.83 -0.88
CA PRO A 28 12.90 -24.88 -0.74
C PRO A 28 14.30 -24.26 -0.68
N LYS A 29 15.13 -24.76 0.26
CA LYS A 29 16.54 -24.34 0.39
C LYS A 29 17.27 -24.62 -0.92
N GLY A 30 17.76 -23.57 -1.60
CA GLY A 30 18.59 -23.69 -2.81
C GLY A 30 18.01 -23.07 -4.09
N ALA A 31 16.77 -22.58 -4.08
CA ALA A 31 16.24 -21.78 -5.18
C ALA A 31 16.86 -20.37 -5.19
N ALA A 32 17.19 -19.83 -6.38
CA ALA A 32 17.61 -18.44 -6.53
C ALA A 32 16.57 -17.49 -5.89
N ARG A 33 17.04 -16.47 -5.17
CA ARG A 33 16.15 -15.53 -4.47
C ARG A 33 15.40 -14.70 -5.52
N MET A 34 14.11 -14.99 -5.69
CA MET A 34 13.19 -14.12 -6.42
C MET A 34 13.12 -12.76 -5.71
N THR A 35 13.21 -11.69 -6.51
CA THR A 35 13.08 -10.30 -6.06
C THR A 35 11.71 -10.07 -5.44
N GLU A 36 11.68 -9.57 -4.20
CA GLU A 36 10.45 -9.33 -3.45
C GLU A 36 10.15 -7.83 -3.40
N ILE A 37 8.93 -7.44 -3.77
CA ILE A 37 8.46 -6.05 -3.71
C ILE A 37 7.36 -5.94 -2.66
N ALA A 38 7.57 -5.05 -1.70
CA ALA A 38 6.56 -4.68 -0.73
C ALA A 38 5.70 -3.53 -1.27
N VAL A 39 4.37 -3.67 -1.17
CA VAL A 39 3.40 -2.72 -1.72
C VAL A 39 2.51 -2.20 -0.59
N GLY A 40 2.73 -0.94 -0.19
CA GLY A 40 1.91 -0.23 0.77
C GLY A 40 0.73 0.48 0.11
N ILE A 41 -0.47 0.32 0.66
CA ILE A 41 -1.70 0.81 0.04
C ILE A 41 -2.45 1.73 1.00
N GLY A 42 -2.55 3.00 0.63
CA GLY A 42 -3.30 4.02 1.35
C GLY A 42 -4.78 4.04 0.99
N ALA A 43 -5.56 4.81 1.75
CA ALA A 43 -7.01 4.90 1.63
C ALA A 43 -7.45 6.07 0.73
N GLY A 44 -7.60 5.81 -0.57
CA GLY A 44 -8.09 6.82 -1.52
C GLY A 44 -8.80 6.22 -2.72
N ALA A 45 -9.50 7.07 -3.48
CA ALA A 45 -10.24 6.62 -4.67
C ALA A 45 -9.36 5.94 -5.72
N ALA A 46 -8.04 6.18 -5.72
CA ALA A 46 -7.10 5.56 -6.63
C ALA A 46 -6.58 4.17 -6.16
N SER A 47 -6.97 3.67 -4.98
CA SER A 47 -6.47 2.40 -4.43
C SER A 47 -6.81 1.18 -5.27
N PHE A 48 -7.87 1.21 -6.08
CA PHE A 48 -8.17 0.12 -7.01
C PHE A 48 -7.04 -0.10 -8.03
N LYS A 49 -6.26 0.93 -8.37
CA LYS A 49 -5.12 0.83 -9.29
C LYS A 49 -3.99 -0.06 -8.73
N ALA A 50 -3.94 -0.27 -7.41
CA ALA A 50 -3.00 -1.21 -6.79
C ALA A 50 -3.22 -2.66 -7.27
N VAL A 51 -4.46 -3.05 -7.59
CA VAL A 51 -4.78 -4.38 -8.13
C VAL A 51 -4.16 -4.56 -9.52
N ALA A 52 -4.25 -3.53 -10.38
CA ALA A 52 -3.63 -3.53 -11.70
C ALA A 52 -2.11 -3.63 -11.60
N LEU A 53 -1.48 -2.78 -10.78
CA LEU A 53 -0.03 -2.83 -10.54
C LEU A 53 0.41 -4.18 -10.00
N GLY A 54 -0.32 -4.76 -9.03
CA GLY A 54 -0.03 -6.07 -8.47
C GLY A 54 -0.06 -7.18 -9.52
N SER A 55 -1.04 -7.14 -10.43
CA SER A 55 -1.09 -8.09 -11.56
C SER A 55 0.11 -7.93 -12.50
N MET A 56 0.52 -6.69 -12.80
CA MET A 56 1.67 -6.41 -13.67
C MET A 56 2.99 -6.91 -13.05
N LEU A 57 3.25 -6.56 -11.79
CA LEU A 57 4.43 -7.01 -11.07
C LEU A 57 4.48 -8.53 -10.96
N ARG A 58 3.34 -9.19 -10.72
CA ARG A 58 3.31 -10.65 -10.66
C ARG A 58 3.62 -11.30 -12.02
N LYS A 59 3.09 -10.75 -13.11
CA LYS A 59 3.39 -11.21 -14.49
C LYS A 59 4.86 -11.01 -14.86
N ALA A 60 5.50 -9.98 -14.32
CA ALA A 60 6.93 -9.74 -14.47
C ALA A 60 7.81 -10.68 -13.63
N GLY A 61 7.22 -11.54 -12.80
CA GLY A 61 7.92 -12.57 -12.03
C GLY A 61 8.32 -12.14 -10.61
N TYR A 62 7.87 -10.97 -10.14
CA TYR A 62 8.15 -10.53 -8.77
C TYR A 62 7.32 -11.30 -7.73
N ASP A 63 7.91 -11.53 -6.56
CA ASP A 63 7.17 -11.92 -5.36
C ASP A 63 6.65 -10.66 -4.68
N LEU A 64 5.39 -10.70 -4.22
CA LEU A 64 4.71 -9.52 -3.70
C LEU A 64 4.23 -9.73 -2.30
N ARG A 65 4.32 -8.67 -1.51
CA ARG A 65 3.72 -8.58 -0.18
C ARG A 65 2.99 -7.26 -0.05
N CYS A 66 1.69 -7.31 0.20
CA CYS A 66 0.88 -6.10 0.29
C CYS A 66 0.61 -5.74 1.75
N TYR A 67 0.61 -4.45 2.02
CA TYR A 67 0.27 -3.84 3.30
C TYR A 67 -0.82 -2.82 3.04
N LEU A 68 -1.92 -2.85 3.80
CA LEU A 68 -3.01 -1.90 3.68
C LEU A 68 -3.09 -1.07 4.95
N THR A 69 -3.35 0.23 4.80
CA THR A 69 -3.89 1.00 5.92
C THR A 69 -5.29 0.46 6.23
N PRO A 70 -5.76 0.46 7.49
CA PRO A 70 -7.10 -0.04 7.84
C PRO A 70 -8.22 0.57 6.97
N ASP A 71 -8.14 1.87 6.70
CA ASP A 71 -9.14 2.59 5.89
C ASP A 71 -9.09 2.23 4.38
N ALA A 72 -7.99 1.63 3.90
CA ALA A 72 -7.88 1.24 2.49
C ALA A 72 -8.83 0.09 2.14
N LEU A 73 -9.26 -0.70 3.13
CA LEU A 73 -10.25 -1.77 2.96
C LEU A 73 -11.62 -1.25 2.49
N GLY A 74 -11.91 0.04 2.69
CA GLY A 74 -13.10 0.68 2.13
C GLY A 74 -13.03 0.91 0.61
N PHE A 75 -11.84 0.86 0.02
CA PHE A 75 -11.60 1.14 -1.41
C PHE A 75 -11.16 -0.10 -2.19
N VAL A 76 -10.40 -1.00 -1.57
CA VAL A 76 -9.87 -2.22 -2.19
C VAL A 76 -9.88 -3.37 -1.18
N THR A 77 -10.26 -4.57 -1.62
CA THR A 77 -10.37 -5.72 -0.72
C THR A 77 -9.06 -6.50 -0.67
N ALA A 78 -8.72 -7.07 0.49
CA ALA A 78 -7.58 -7.97 0.62
C ALA A 78 -7.66 -9.14 -0.37
N LEU A 79 -8.84 -9.74 -0.54
CA LEU A 79 -9.07 -10.85 -1.48
C LEU A 79 -8.71 -10.49 -2.93
N SER A 80 -9.03 -9.27 -3.38
CA SER A 80 -8.69 -8.84 -4.74
C SER A 80 -7.17 -8.79 -4.95
N LEU A 81 -6.43 -8.32 -3.96
CA LEU A 81 -4.96 -8.25 -3.98
C LEU A 81 -4.34 -9.63 -3.87
N GLU A 82 -4.80 -10.49 -2.96
CA GLU A 82 -4.33 -11.87 -2.83
C GLU A 82 -4.50 -12.66 -4.13
N THR A 83 -5.63 -12.43 -4.83
CA THR A 83 -5.94 -13.11 -6.08
C THR A 83 -4.95 -12.77 -7.19
N VAL A 84 -4.59 -11.49 -7.35
CA VAL A 84 -3.70 -11.04 -8.43
C VAL A 84 -2.21 -11.14 -8.09
N THR A 85 -1.86 -11.04 -6.81
CA THR A 85 -0.46 -11.05 -6.36
C THR A 85 0.04 -12.44 -5.97
N HIS A 86 -0.87 -13.36 -5.62
CA HIS A 86 -0.56 -14.65 -5.01
C HIS A 86 0.31 -14.55 -3.73
N GLY A 87 0.32 -13.37 -3.13
CA GLY A 87 1.12 -13.05 -1.95
C GLY A 87 0.26 -12.71 -0.73
N PRO A 88 0.88 -12.66 0.46
CA PRO A 88 0.18 -12.28 1.68
C PRO A 88 -0.22 -10.79 1.65
N VAL A 89 -1.41 -10.51 2.18
CA VAL A 89 -1.93 -9.16 2.38
C VAL A 89 -2.11 -8.91 3.87
N ILE A 90 -1.46 -7.87 4.39
CA ILE A 90 -1.47 -7.51 5.81
C ILE A 90 -2.28 -6.22 5.98
N CYS A 91 -3.37 -6.29 6.75
CA CYS A 91 -4.26 -5.14 7.00
C CYS A 91 -4.47 -4.81 8.48
N ASP A 92 -4.10 -5.68 9.42
CA ASP A 92 -4.10 -5.40 10.86
C ASP A 92 -2.74 -5.78 11.46
N VAL A 93 -2.18 -4.86 12.25
CA VAL A 93 -0.92 -5.07 13.00
C VAL A 93 -1.03 -6.25 13.95
N ARG A 94 -2.24 -6.55 14.45
CA ARG A 94 -2.52 -7.65 15.38
C ARG A 94 -2.77 -8.98 14.69
N SER A 95 -3.10 -8.97 13.39
CA SER A 95 -3.19 -10.20 12.58
C SER A 95 -1.81 -10.75 12.19
N MET A 96 -0.73 -10.08 12.58
CA MET A 96 0.61 -10.68 12.67
C MET A 96 0.62 -11.76 13.75
N GLU A 97 0.32 -13.03 13.42
CA GLU A 97 1.18 -14.21 13.74
C GLU A 97 0.49 -15.58 13.67
N PRO A 98 1.19 -16.64 13.16
CA PRO A 98 2.28 -17.35 13.88
C PRO A 98 3.62 -17.60 13.11
N ALA A 99 4.05 -16.74 12.17
CA ALA A 99 5.23 -16.91 11.30
C ALA A 99 6.51 -16.06 11.63
N GLY A 100 6.58 -15.40 12.79
CA GLY A 100 7.54 -14.36 13.19
C GLY A 100 7.10 -12.91 12.86
N PRO A 101 7.60 -11.89 13.58
CA PRO A 101 7.13 -10.50 13.46
C PRO A 101 7.21 -9.98 12.00
N SER A 102 6.08 -9.78 11.33
CA SER A 102 6.04 -9.55 9.87
C SER A 102 6.68 -8.23 9.40
N HIS A 103 6.91 -7.27 10.29
CA HIS A 103 7.70 -6.06 9.98
C HIS A 103 9.17 -6.41 9.69
N LEU A 104 9.69 -7.49 10.29
CA LEU A 104 11.02 -8.02 9.96
C LEU A 104 11.07 -8.64 8.55
N LEU A 105 9.91 -8.96 7.95
CA LEU A 105 9.84 -9.49 6.59
C LEU A 105 9.93 -8.37 5.55
N THR A 106 9.41 -7.16 5.84
CA THR A 106 9.61 -5.99 4.94
C THR A 106 11.09 -5.62 4.82
N ALA A 107 11.88 -5.83 5.88
CA ALA A 107 13.32 -5.61 5.85
C ALA A 107 14.06 -6.47 4.81
N LYS A 108 13.41 -7.48 4.25
CA LYS A 108 13.94 -8.35 3.19
C LYS A 108 13.35 -8.07 1.81
N SER A 109 12.54 -7.02 1.65
CA SER A 109 12.07 -6.59 0.34
C SER A 109 13.16 -5.81 -0.39
N ASP A 110 13.26 -6.04 -1.70
CA ASP A 110 14.23 -5.39 -2.58
C ASP A 110 13.72 -4.01 -3.04
N ALA A 111 12.42 -3.74 -2.92
CA ALA A 111 11.84 -2.40 -3.05
C ALA A 111 10.56 -2.26 -2.21
N PHE A 112 10.26 -1.04 -1.79
CA PHE A 112 9.00 -0.68 -1.15
C PHE A 112 8.31 0.45 -1.89
N VAL A 113 7.08 0.21 -2.37
CA VAL A 113 6.27 1.22 -3.08
C VAL A 113 4.98 1.49 -2.32
N VAL A 114 4.61 2.77 -2.17
CA VAL A 114 3.36 3.20 -1.54
C VAL A 114 2.42 3.84 -2.56
N LEU A 115 1.21 3.28 -2.75
CA LEU A 115 0.20 3.80 -3.65
C LEU A 115 -1.25 3.47 -3.23
N PRO A 116 -2.20 4.40 -3.38
CA PRO A 116 -1.97 5.83 -3.38
C PRO A 116 -1.30 6.28 -2.08
N ALA A 117 -0.31 7.17 -2.19
CA ALA A 117 0.20 7.91 -1.07
C ALA A 117 -0.72 9.12 -0.82
N THR A 118 -1.72 8.93 0.05
CA THR A 118 -2.63 10.02 0.44
C THR A 118 -1.93 11.03 1.33
N ALA A 119 -2.52 12.22 1.49
CA ALA A 119 -1.95 13.28 2.33
C ALA A 119 -1.65 12.81 3.78
N ASP A 120 -2.60 12.08 4.38
CA ASP A 120 -2.44 11.51 5.73
C ASP A 120 -1.30 10.49 5.79
N LEU A 121 -1.24 9.56 4.82
CA LEU A 121 -0.19 8.56 4.77
C LEU A 121 1.18 9.21 4.54
N MET A 122 1.28 10.20 3.66
CA MET A 122 2.51 10.97 3.45
C MET A 122 2.97 11.67 4.73
N ALA A 123 2.05 12.27 5.50
CA ALA A 123 2.38 12.87 6.79
C ALA A 123 2.92 11.81 7.76
N LYS A 124 2.25 10.66 7.88
CA LYS A 124 2.70 9.57 8.76
C LYS A 124 4.10 9.08 8.40
N LEU A 125 4.36 8.87 7.11
CA LEU A 125 5.65 8.41 6.60
C LEU A 125 6.76 9.45 6.82
N ALA A 126 6.51 10.72 6.49
CA ALA A 126 7.50 11.80 6.60
C ALA A 126 8.01 11.99 8.04
N HIS A 127 7.14 11.75 9.02
CA HIS A 127 7.40 11.91 10.45
C HIS A 127 7.73 10.60 11.18
N GLY A 128 7.78 9.47 10.47
CA GLY A 128 8.19 8.18 11.03
C GLY A 128 7.19 7.57 12.00
N PHE A 129 5.90 7.79 11.80
CA PHE A 129 4.86 7.09 12.57
C PHE A 129 4.82 5.60 12.21
N GLY A 130 4.47 4.75 13.17
CA GLY A 130 4.34 3.30 13.02
C GLY A 130 2.94 2.79 13.38
N SER A 131 1.91 3.55 13.03
CA SER A 131 0.53 3.35 13.52
C SER A 131 -0.24 2.20 12.85
N ASP A 132 0.19 1.77 11.67
CA ASP A 132 -0.50 0.79 10.83
C ASP A 132 0.50 -0.07 10.04
N PRO A 133 0.05 -1.15 9.36
CA PRO A 133 0.95 -2.06 8.67
C PRO A 133 1.83 -1.40 7.59
N VAL A 134 1.31 -0.39 6.88
CA VAL A 134 2.07 0.31 5.82
C VAL A 134 3.17 1.15 6.46
N CYS A 135 2.83 1.89 7.51
CA CYS A 135 3.78 2.69 8.27
C CYS A 135 4.89 1.84 8.92
N LEU A 136 4.52 0.70 9.53
CA LEU A 136 5.51 -0.23 10.11
C LEU A 136 6.41 -0.85 9.04
N ALA A 137 5.85 -1.23 7.89
CA ALA A 137 6.61 -1.72 6.75
C ALA A 137 7.61 -0.64 6.25
N ALA A 138 7.18 0.61 6.16
CA ALA A 138 8.02 1.73 5.72
C ALA A 138 9.23 1.97 6.63
N LEU A 139 9.04 1.84 7.94
CA LEU A 139 10.13 1.98 8.93
C LEU A 139 11.16 0.84 8.82
N ALA A 140 10.72 -0.34 8.38
CA ALA A 140 11.58 -1.51 8.22
C ALA A 140 12.14 -1.68 6.79
N ALA A 141 11.68 -0.91 5.81
CA ALA A 141 12.04 -1.08 4.40
C ALA A 141 13.54 -0.86 4.18
N GLY A 142 14.22 -1.89 3.63
CA GLY A 142 15.67 -1.87 3.37
C GLY A 142 16.06 -1.45 1.96
N GLY A 143 15.20 -1.67 0.96
CA GLY A 143 15.43 -1.30 -0.44
C GLY A 143 15.01 0.13 -0.80
N PRO A 144 15.13 0.54 -2.08
CA PRO A 144 14.57 1.79 -2.59
C PRO A 144 13.09 1.93 -2.21
N ARG A 145 12.74 3.15 -1.77
CA ARG A 145 11.40 3.51 -1.32
C ARG A 145 10.77 4.45 -2.31
N LEU A 146 9.57 4.14 -2.78
CA LEU A 146 8.83 4.92 -3.75
C LEU A 146 7.44 5.27 -3.22
N PHE A 147 6.90 6.41 -3.62
CA PHE A 147 5.53 6.80 -3.29
C PHE A 147 4.85 7.50 -4.46
N ALA A 148 3.59 7.14 -4.71
CA ALA A 148 2.76 7.71 -5.78
C ALA A 148 1.62 8.54 -5.17
N PRO A 149 1.75 9.88 -5.08
CA PRO A 149 0.74 10.73 -4.47
C PRO A 149 -0.60 10.67 -5.21
N ALA A 150 -1.70 10.73 -4.46
CA ALA A 150 -3.04 10.84 -5.02
C ALA A 150 -3.97 11.63 -4.10
N MET A 151 -4.42 12.79 -4.55
CA MET A 151 -5.36 13.67 -3.84
C MET A 151 -5.87 14.76 -4.78
N ASN A 152 -6.88 15.52 -4.37
CA ASN A 152 -7.31 16.67 -5.16
C ASN A 152 -6.23 17.76 -5.20
N GLU A 153 -6.36 18.68 -6.16
CA GLU A 153 -5.36 19.73 -6.38
C GLU A 153 -5.22 20.70 -5.19
N LEU A 154 -6.32 21.00 -4.50
CA LEU A 154 -6.28 21.86 -3.31
C LEU A 154 -5.49 21.23 -2.16
N MET A 155 -5.64 19.92 -1.93
CA MET A 155 -4.85 19.18 -0.95
C MET A 155 -3.40 19.07 -1.39
N TRP A 156 -3.15 18.80 -2.68
CA TRP A 156 -1.79 18.72 -3.19
C TRP A 156 -1.04 20.04 -2.98
N ASN A 157 -1.66 21.16 -3.32
CA ASN A 157 -1.07 22.50 -3.16
C ASN A 157 -1.02 22.99 -1.70
N ASN A 158 -1.50 22.20 -0.73
CA ASN A 158 -1.42 22.56 0.67
C ASN A 158 0.05 22.58 1.15
N PRO A 159 0.50 23.64 1.86
CA PRO A 159 1.89 23.73 2.34
C PRO A 159 2.35 22.52 3.16
N PHE A 160 1.49 21.95 4.00
CA PHE A 160 1.84 20.78 4.81
C PHE A 160 2.09 19.53 3.95
N VAL A 161 1.32 19.36 2.87
CA VAL A 161 1.51 18.24 1.94
C VAL A 161 2.80 18.42 1.15
N GLN A 162 3.07 19.64 0.68
CA GLN A 162 4.30 19.96 -0.02
C GLN A 162 5.54 19.79 0.88
N GLU A 163 5.47 20.21 2.15
CA GLU A 163 6.54 20.01 3.12
C GLU A 163 6.77 18.52 3.40
N ASN A 164 5.72 17.74 3.63
CA ASN A 164 5.83 16.29 3.82
C ASN A 164 6.40 15.58 2.57
N CYS A 165 6.01 16.02 1.37
CA CYS A 165 6.56 15.54 0.11
C CYS A 165 8.07 15.79 0.03
N ALA A 166 8.49 17.04 0.23
CA ALA A 166 9.90 17.42 0.20
C ALA A 166 10.71 16.68 1.27
N ARG A 167 10.12 16.46 2.46
CA ARG A 167 10.75 15.70 3.54
C ARG A 167 10.94 14.22 3.19
N LEU A 168 9.97 13.58 2.55
CA LEU A 168 10.10 12.21 2.06
C LEU A 168 11.22 12.12 1.02
N GLU A 169 11.24 13.03 0.03
CA GLU A 169 12.30 13.09 -0.99
C GLU A 169 13.68 13.30 -0.36
N ALA A 170 13.80 14.20 0.62
CA ALA A 170 15.04 14.43 1.36
C ALA A 170 15.51 13.20 2.18
N GLN A 171 14.59 12.32 2.56
CA GLN A 171 14.89 11.03 3.21
C GLN A 171 15.17 9.90 2.20
N GLY A 172 15.28 10.22 0.91
CA GLY A 172 15.61 9.26 -0.15
C GLY A 172 14.41 8.49 -0.71
N TRP A 173 13.18 8.94 -0.45
CA TRP A 173 12.02 8.39 -1.15
C TRP A 173 11.92 8.95 -2.57
N ARG A 174 11.65 8.09 -3.55
CA ARG A 174 11.38 8.50 -4.93
C ARG A 174 9.89 8.79 -5.11
N ARG A 175 9.56 10.03 -5.50
CA ARG A 175 8.21 10.41 -5.86
C ARG A 175 7.87 9.97 -7.29
N ILE A 176 6.66 9.45 -7.49
CA ILE A 176 6.10 9.11 -8.80
C ILE A 176 4.81 9.91 -9.03
N GLY A 177 4.92 11.04 -9.73
CA GLY A 177 3.81 11.98 -9.93
C GLY A 177 3.64 12.99 -8.78
N PRO A 178 2.41 13.45 -8.47
CA PRO A 178 1.16 13.18 -9.19
C PRO A 178 1.17 13.80 -10.59
N GLU A 179 0.21 13.40 -11.41
CA GLU A 179 0.00 13.91 -12.77
C GLU A 179 -1.14 14.94 -12.80
N HIS A 180 -1.16 15.76 -13.87
CA HIS A 180 -2.32 16.58 -14.19
C HIS A 180 -3.39 15.70 -14.88
N GLY A 181 -4.66 15.92 -14.57
CA GLY A 181 -5.76 15.28 -15.29
C GLY A 181 -7.08 15.31 -14.52
N SER A 182 -8.04 14.51 -14.99
CA SER A 182 -9.37 14.43 -14.38
C SER A 182 -9.30 13.89 -12.96
N LEU A 183 -9.91 14.63 -12.03
CA LEU A 183 -10.03 14.31 -10.61
C LEU A 183 -11.45 13.79 -10.30
N ALA A 184 -11.62 13.18 -9.13
CA ALA A 184 -12.89 12.56 -8.74
C ALA A 184 -14.04 13.57 -8.63
N GLU A 185 -13.71 14.85 -8.37
CA GLU A 185 -14.64 15.96 -8.23
C GLU A 185 -15.17 16.50 -9.57
N GLY A 186 -14.73 15.94 -10.70
CA GLY A 186 -15.14 16.36 -12.04
C GLY A 186 -14.38 17.57 -12.60
N CYS A 187 -13.36 18.05 -11.90
CA CYS A 187 -12.41 19.05 -12.38
C CYS A 187 -11.11 18.40 -12.90
N SER A 188 -10.31 19.16 -13.67
CA SER A 188 -8.95 18.77 -14.03
C SER A 188 -7.95 19.57 -13.19
N GLY A 189 -6.93 18.91 -12.66
CA GLY A 189 -5.93 19.54 -11.81
C GLY A 189 -4.72 18.66 -11.58
N LEU A 190 -3.68 19.21 -10.96
CA LEU A 190 -2.50 18.45 -10.50
C LEU A 190 -2.84 17.70 -9.21
N GLY A 191 -2.71 16.36 -9.20
CA GLY A 191 -3.06 15.56 -8.02
C GLY A 191 -3.51 14.12 -8.33
N ARG A 192 -3.78 13.85 -9.62
CA ARG A 192 -4.14 12.51 -10.10
C ARG A 192 -2.96 11.56 -9.92
N MET A 193 -3.22 10.37 -9.37
CA MET A 193 -2.18 9.34 -9.26
C MET A 193 -1.68 8.92 -10.65
N SER A 194 -0.37 8.78 -10.79
CA SER A 194 0.29 8.20 -11.97
C SER A 194 -0.32 6.85 -12.33
N GLU A 195 -0.29 6.52 -13.62
CA GLU A 195 -0.82 5.23 -14.08
C GLU A 195 0.03 4.05 -13.61
N PRO A 196 -0.56 2.84 -13.40
CA PRO A 196 0.16 1.66 -12.97
C PRO A 196 1.40 1.34 -13.81
N GLU A 197 1.35 1.59 -15.12
CA GLU A 197 2.45 1.40 -16.06
C GLU A 197 3.64 2.31 -15.75
N SER A 198 3.38 3.59 -15.46
CA SER A 198 4.41 4.55 -15.06
C SER A 198 5.02 4.16 -13.71
N ILE A 199 4.19 3.71 -12.76
CA ILE A 199 4.65 3.25 -11.44
C ILE A 199 5.52 2.00 -11.58
N PHE A 200 5.08 1.04 -12.40
CA PHE A 200 5.83 -0.19 -12.70
C PHE A 200 7.22 0.14 -13.27
N ALA A 201 7.31 1.02 -14.26
CA ALA A 201 8.58 1.42 -14.87
C ALA A 201 9.55 2.07 -13.86
N GLU A 202 9.06 2.92 -12.95
CA GLU A 202 9.89 3.52 -11.91
C GLU A 202 10.37 2.51 -10.86
N ILE A 203 9.56 1.48 -10.55
CA ILE A 203 10.00 0.38 -9.68
C ILE A 203 11.13 -0.40 -10.35
N GLU A 204 10.99 -0.77 -11.63
CA GLU A 204 12.05 -1.50 -12.35
C GLU A 204 13.34 -0.68 -12.44
N LYS A 205 13.22 0.62 -12.71
CA LYS A 205 14.35 1.54 -12.72
C LYS A 205 15.04 1.60 -11.35
N ALA A 206 14.28 1.74 -10.27
CA ALA A 206 14.83 1.77 -8.92
C ALA A 206 15.53 0.46 -8.53
N LEU A 207 15.01 -0.69 -8.97
CA LEU A 207 15.63 -2.00 -8.76
C LEU A 207 16.92 -2.19 -9.57
N ALA A 208 17.06 -1.54 -10.73
CA ALA A 208 18.26 -1.61 -11.56
C ALA A 208 19.41 -0.71 -11.07
N GLU A 209 19.10 0.33 -10.29
CA GLU A 209 20.07 1.30 -9.77
C GLU A 209 20.68 0.89 -8.40
N GLY A 210 20.06 -0.06 -7.69
CA GLY A 210 20.48 -0.57 -6.38
C GLY A 210 21.21 -1.91 -6.45
#